data_AF-A0AA96UW74-F1
#
_entry.id   AF-A0AA96UW74-F1
#
_cell.length_a   1.000
_cell.length_b   1.000
_cell.length_c   1.000
_cell.angle_alpha   90.00
_cell.angle_beta   90.00
_cell.angle_gamma   90.00
#
_symmetry.space_group_name_H-M   'P 1'
#
loop_
_entity.id
_entity.type
_entity.pdbx_description
1 polymer ?
#
loop_
_entity_poly.entity_id
_entity_poly.type
_entity_poly.pdbx_seq_one_letter_code
_entity_poly.pdbx_strand_id
1 'polypeptide(L)' 'MISALLNSASVWFYYFIIYCIINFNIIVILGSYNVYYIKQLSKLFSFNKKIKFFFMLNFLSLGGLPPFLGFF' A
#
# COMPACT_ATOMS: atom_id res chain seq x y z
N MET A 1 4.73 4.85 12.41
CA MET A 1 5.12 6.24 12.07
C MET A 1 5.41 7.11 13.31
N ILE A 2 4.50 7.21 14.30
CA ILE A 2 4.74 8.03 15.52
C ILE A 2 5.89 7.46 16.37
N SER A 3 5.96 6.14 16.53
CA SER A 3 7.08 5.47 17.20
C SER A 3 8.43 5.67 16.47
N ALA A 4 8.42 5.73 15.14
CA ALA A 4 9.62 5.98 14.33
C ALA A 4 10.13 7.42 14.45
N LEU A 5 9.21 8.40 14.49
CA LEU A 5 9.53 9.82 14.77
C LEU A 5 10.25 10.00 16.10
N LEU A 6 9.88 9.21 17.12
CA LEU A 6 10.47 9.26 18.45
C LEU A 6 11.86 8.61 18.52
N ASN A 7 12.22 7.75 17.56
CA ASN A 7 13.47 7.00 17.59
C ASN A 7 14.62 7.76 16.89
N SER A 8 14.42 8.21 15.63
CA SER A 8 15.38 9.07 14.93
C SER A 8 14.82 9.65 13.64
N ALA A 9 15.35 10.81 13.21
CA ALA A 9 14.96 11.47 11.96
C ALA A 9 15.33 10.64 10.71
N SER A 10 16.40 9.85 10.77
CA SER A 10 16.83 8.98 9.67
C SER A 10 15.84 7.83 9.45
N VAL A 11 15.40 7.15 10.51
CA VAL A 11 14.40 6.07 10.42
C VAL A 11 13.07 6.59 9.88
N TRP A 12 12.66 7.81 10.28
CA TRP A 12 11.48 8.44 9.71
C TRP A 12 11.58 8.65 8.19
N PHE A 13 12.74 9.11 7.70
CA PHE A 13 12.95 9.33 6.26
C PHE A 13 12.86 8.03 5.45
N TYR A 14 13.43 6.93 5.96
CA TYR A 14 13.28 5.63 5.31
C TYR A 14 11.82 5.18 5.25
N TYR A 15 11.09 5.29 6.37
CA TYR A 15 9.65 5.01 6.42
C TYR A 15 8.87 5.85 5.40
N PHE A 16 9.18 7.14 5.30
CA PHE A 16 8.52 8.03 4.36
C PHE A 16 8.70 7.56 2.91
N ILE A 17 9.92 7.24 2.51
CA ILE A 17 10.23 6.76 1.16
C ILE A 17 9.50 5.44 0.86
N ILE A 18 9.53 4.49 1.79
CA ILE A 18 8.83 3.20 1.65
C ILE A 18 7.32 3.42 1.44
N TYR A 19 6.70 4.25 2.27
CA TYR A 19 5.28 4.56 2.14
C TYR A 19 4.95 5.32 0.84
N CYS A 20 5.83 6.20 0.36
CA CYS A 20 5.65 6.85 -0.93
C CYS A 20 5.61 5.83 -2.09
N ILE A 21 6.52 4.86 -2.08
CA ILE A 21 6.59 3.81 -3.11
C ILE A 21 5.33 2.93 -3.09
N ILE A 22 4.88 2.52 -1.89
CA ILE A 22 3.68 1.69 -1.74
C ILE A 22 2.43 2.44 -2.22
N ASN A 23 2.28 3.71 -1.83
CA ASN A 23 1.13 4.51 -2.26
C ASN A 23 1.14 4.76 -3.77
N PHE A 24 2.32 5.00 -4.37
CA PHE A 24 2.43 5.15 -5.82
C PHE A 24 1.92 3.90 -6.56
N ASN A 25 2.29 2.70 -6.10
CA ASN A 25 1.78 1.45 -6.66
C ASN A 25 0.25 1.33 -6.58
N ILE A 26 -0.35 1.73 -5.45
CA ILE A 26 -1.81 1.68 -5.28
C ILE A 26 -2.51 2.65 -6.24
N ILE A 27 -1.98 3.87 -6.40
CA ILE A 27 -2.53 4.89 -7.30
C ILE A 27 -2.49 4.40 -8.75
N VAL A 28 -1.37 3.81 -9.19
CA VAL A 28 -1.25 3.28 -10.55
C VAL A 28 -2.29 2.18 -10.81
N ILE A 29 -2.49 1.27 -9.86
CA ILE A 29 -3.49 0.21 -10.00
C ILE A 29 -4.90 0.82 -10.08
N LEU A 30 -5.26 1.73 -9.16
CA LEU A 30 -6.59 2.36 -9.17
C LEU A 30 -6.86 3.15 -10.45
N GLY A 31 -5.87 3.88 -10.96
CA GLY A 31 -5.95 4.61 -12.23
C GLY A 31 -6.12 3.68 -13.44
N SER A 32 -5.38 2.57 -13.49
CA SER A 32 -5.50 1.60 -14.61
C SER A 32 -6.88 0.94 -14.72
N TYR A 33 -7.57 0.76 -13.58
CA TYR A 33 -8.92 0.18 -13.54
C TYR A 33 -10.04 1.23 -13.42
N ASN A 34 -9.72 2.52 -13.50
CA ASN A 34 -10.68 3.62 -13.35
C ASN A 34 -11.56 3.50 -12.08
N VAL A 35 -10.96 3.07 -10.97
CA VAL A 35 -11.67 2.93 -9.69
C VAL A 35 -11.50 4.21 -8.87
N TYR A 36 -12.56 5.01 -8.85
CA TYR A 36 -12.62 6.25 -8.07
C TYR A 36 -13.47 6.10 -6.81
N TYR A 37 -14.39 5.14 -6.79
CA TYR A 37 -15.29 4.89 -5.66
C TYR A 37 -15.11 3.48 -5.08
N ILE A 38 -15.26 3.35 -3.76
CA ILE A 38 -15.13 2.08 -3.02
C ILE A 38 -16.05 0.98 -3.60
N LYS A 39 -17.24 1.33 -4.09
CA LYS A 39 -18.18 0.37 -4.69
C LYS A 39 -17.62 -0.29 -5.95
N GLN A 40 -16.85 0.43 -6.76
CA GLN A 40 -16.26 -0.07 -8.01
C GLN A 40 -15.10 -1.05 -7.76
N LEU A 41 -14.55 -1.03 -6.54
CA LEU A 41 -13.44 -1.88 -6.12
C LEU A 41 -13.84 -3.37 -6.11
N SER A 42 -15.12 -3.67 -5.87
CA SER A 42 -15.68 -5.03 -5.98
C SER A 42 -15.56 -5.63 -7.38
N LYS A 43 -15.63 -4.79 -8.44
CA LYS A 43 -15.50 -5.21 -9.84
C LYS A 43 -14.06 -5.58 -10.19
N LEU A 44 -13.09 -4.91 -9.56
CA LEU A 44 -11.66 -5.23 -9.68
C LEU A 44 -11.37 -6.64 -9.13
N PHE A 45 -12.07 -7.02 -8.05
CA PHE A 45 -11.92 -8.34 -7.43
C PHE A 45 -12.61 -9.49 -8.17
N SER A 46 -13.63 -9.21 -9.00
CA SER A 46 -14.29 -10.23 -9.80
C SER A 46 -13.56 -10.53 -11.11
N PHE A 47 -12.91 -9.53 -11.71
CA PHE A 47 -12.27 -9.68 -13.02
C PHE A 47 -11.02 -10.57 -13.01
N ASN A 48 -10.13 -10.42 -12.03
CA ASN A 48 -8.89 -11.20 -11.98
C ASN A 48 -8.42 -11.46 -10.54
N LYS A 49 -8.45 -12.74 -10.14
CA LYS A 49 -7.98 -13.19 -8.81
C LYS A 49 -6.49 -12.84 -8.55
N LYS A 50 -5.66 -12.83 -9.60
CA LYS A 50 -4.23 -12.46 -9.49
C LYS A 50 -4.05 -10.99 -9.10
N ILE A 51 -4.78 -10.09 -9.75
CA ILE A 51 -4.71 -8.64 -9.47
C ILE A 51 -5.30 -8.35 -8.08
N LYS A 52 -6.37 -9.05 -7.68
CA LYS A 52 -6.89 -9.00 -6.31
C LYS A 52 -5.80 -9.31 -5.28
N PHE A 53 -5.03 -10.38 -5.49
CA PHE A 53 -4.00 -10.80 -4.55
C PHE A 53 -2.89 -9.74 -4.44
N PHE A 54 -2.36 -9.25 -5.56
CA PHE A 54 -1.37 -8.17 -5.56
C PHE A 54 -1.87 -6.89 -4.89
N PHE A 55 -3.13 -6.52 -5.16
CA PHE A 55 -3.73 -5.34 -4.55
C PHE A 55 -3.87 -5.48 -3.02
N MET A 56 -4.25 -6.66 -2.52
CA MET A 56 -4.34 -6.89 -1.08
C MET A 56 -2.97 -6.95 -0.40
N LEU A 57 -1.92 -7.44 -1.06
CA LEU A 57 -0.55 -7.40 -0.53
C LEU A 57 -0.08 -5.95 -0.28
N ASN A 58 -0.43 -5.01 -1.18
CA ASN A 58 -0.12 -3.60 -0.97
C ASN A 58 -0.82 -3.03 0.27
N PHE A 59 -2.08 -3.40 0.53
CA PHE A 59 -2.79 -3.00 1.75
C PHE A 59 -2.20 -3.65 3.02
N LEU A 60 -1.79 -4.91 2.95
CA LEU A 60 -1.11 -5.59 4.07
C LEU A 60 0.23 -4.92 4.40
N SER A 61 0.94 -4.44 3.37
CA SER A 61 2.18 -3.67 3.56
C SER A 61 1.95 -2.32 4.24
N LEU A 62 0.87 -1.61 3.90
CA LEU A 62 0.47 -0.37 4.59
C LEU A 62 0.06 -0.61 6.05
N GLY A 63 -0.53 -1.78 6.33
CA GLY A 63 -0.93 -2.20 7.67
C GLY A 63 0.23 -2.59 8.59
N GLY A 64 1.47 -2.60 8.10
CA GLY A 64 2.65 -2.87 8.91
C GLY A 64 2.73 -4.31 9.42
N LEU A 65 2.31 -5.30 8.62
CA LEU A 65 2.48 -6.70 8.96
C LEU A 65 3.93 -7.16 8.66
N PRO A 66 4.62 -7.83 9.59
CA PRO A 66 5.82 -8.60 9.24
C PRO A 66 5.39 -9.67 8.23
N PRO A 67 6.02 -9.88 7.06
CA PRO A 67 7.38 -9.57 6.59
C PRO A 67 7.49 -8.40 5.57
N PHE A 68 6.52 -7.48 5.51
CA PHE A 68 6.45 -6.49 4.43
C PHE A 68 7.25 -5.21 4.71
N LEU A 69 7.54 -4.48 3.63
CA LEU A 69 8.35 -3.25 3.66
C LEU A 69 7.82 -2.19 4.65
N GLY A 70 6.50 -2.06 4.81
CA GLY A 70 5.91 -1.08 5.74
C GLY A 70 6.01 -1.45 7.23
N PHE A 71 6.56 -2.62 7.58
CA PHE A 71 6.86 -2.99 8.97
C PHE A 71 8.26 -2.53 9.42
N PHE A 72 9.21 -2.38 8.48
CA PHE A 72 10.59 -2.01 8.78
C PHE A 72 10.76 -0.52 8.98
#